data_AF-A0A8R1DFD7-F1
#
_entry.id   AF-A0A8R1DFD7-F1
#
_cell.length_a   1.000
_cell.length_b   1.000
_cell.length_c   1.000
_cell.angle_alpha   90.00
_cell.angle_beta   90.00
_cell.angle_gamma   90.00
#
_symmetry.space_group_name_H-M   'P 1'
#
loop_
_entity.id
_entity.type
_entity.pdbx_description
1 polymer ?
#
loop_
_entity_poly.entity_id
_entity_poly.type
_entity_poly.pdbx_seq_one_letter_code
_entity_poly.pdbx_strand_id
1 'polypeptide(L)'
;MLRSLRASSTWMQARGLAAKKSTTEPKFTQSAAFKGRGSIQRAPAYQGDYYSSDAYANKKVFSALGSILAVVIYFGWLREPSDLDEIWTTPPHILTSNLERKMLREQIKQAQEKGMDTALLRAQLEYVDVKQEALRIQFEQKTKQDDRRRQQQQQQQ
;
A
#
# COMPACT_ATOMS: atom_id res chain seq x y z
N MET A 1 -18.35 -18.07 -53.33
CA MET A 1 -17.34 -16.99 -53.24
C MET A 1 -16.93 -16.82 -51.79
N LEU A 2 -15.94 -17.58 -51.32
CA LEU A 2 -15.40 -17.47 -49.96
C LEU A 2 -14.15 -16.57 -49.99
N ARG A 3 -14.22 -15.41 -49.35
CA ARG A 3 -13.07 -14.52 -49.15
C ARG A 3 -12.40 -14.87 -47.83
N SER A 4 -11.24 -15.52 -47.93
CA SER A 4 -10.32 -15.74 -46.82
C SER A 4 -9.65 -14.42 -46.45
N LEU A 5 -9.87 -13.96 -45.22
CA LEU A 5 -9.10 -12.86 -44.62
C LEU A 5 -7.86 -13.47 -43.96
N ARG A 6 -6.72 -13.36 -44.66
CA ARG A 6 -5.39 -13.59 -44.07
C ARG A 6 -5.12 -12.49 -43.05
N ALA A 7 -5.15 -12.82 -41.76
CA ALA A 7 -4.60 -11.99 -40.72
C ALA A 7 -3.06 -12.04 -40.81
N SER A 8 -2.49 -10.99 -41.39
CA SER A 8 -1.05 -10.78 -41.52
C SER A 8 -0.43 -10.58 -40.14
N SER A 9 0.37 -11.55 -39.71
CA SER A 9 1.21 -11.51 -38.53
C SER A 9 2.35 -10.51 -38.71
N THR A 10 2.19 -9.27 -38.25
CA THR A 10 3.32 -8.34 -38.07
C THR A 10 3.84 -8.44 -36.64
N TRP A 11 4.73 -9.41 -36.44
CA TRP A 11 5.69 -9.38 -35.33
C TRP A 11 6.65 -8.21 -35.58
N MET A 12 6.35 -7.04 -35.02
CA MET A 12 7.34 -5.98 -34.92
C MET A 12 8.38 -6.38 -33.86
N GLN A 13 9.45 -7.02 -34.33
CA GLN A 13 10.70 -7.13 -33.59
C GLN A 13 11.23 -5.71 -33.36
N ALA A 14 11.05 -5.20 -32.14
CA ALA A 14 11.81 -4.07 -31.66
C ALA A 14 13.28 -4.49 -31.55
N ARG A 15 14.03 -4.36 -32.65
CA ARG A 15 15.48 -4.41 -32.67
C ARG A 15 15.99 -3.15 -31.98
N GLY A 16 16.08 -3.22 -30.65
CA GLY A 16 16.87 -2.28 -29.86
C GLY A 16 18.33 -2.41 -30.29
N LEU A 17 18.80 -1.49 -31.13
CA LEU A 17 20.22 -1.30 -31.40
C LEU A 17 20.87 -0.70 -30.15
N ALA A 18 21.13 -1.54 -29.16
CA ALA A 18 22.12 -1.24 -28.14
C ALA A 18 23.49 -1.34 -28.80
N ALA A 19 23.96 -0.24 -29.38
CA ALA A 19 25.35 -0.10 -29.81
C ALA A 19 26.24 -0.28 -28.57
N LYS A 20 26.79 -1.48 -28.37
CA LYS A 20 27.90 -1.70 -27.43
C LYS A 20 29.05 -0.83 -27.90
N LYS A 21 29.23 0.35 -27.30
CA LYS A 21 30.51 1.04 -27.34
C LYS A 21 31.53 0.10 -26.68
N SER A 22 32.45 -0.44 -27.47
CA SER A 22 33.60 -1.16 -26.95
C SER A 22 34.38 -0.19 -26.07
N THR A 23 34.33 -0.38 -24.76
CA THR A 23 35.24 0.23 -23.80
C THR A 23 36.60 -0.42 -23.99
N THR A 24 37.34 0.06 -25.00
CA THR A 24 38.75 -0.27 -25.16
C THR A 24 39.47 0.33 -23.95
N GLU A 25 39.99 -0.52 -23.07
CA GLU A 25 40.78 -0.07 -21.93
C GLU A 25 41.98 0.74 -22.46
N PRO A 26 42.25 1.94 -21.92
CA PRO A 26 43.32 2.78 -22.41
C PRO A 26 44.66 2.09 -22.15
N LYS A 27 45.47 1.92 -23.20
CA LYS A 27 46.86 1.44 -23.07
C LYS A 27 47.62 2.39 -22.14
N PHE A 28 48.56 1.88 -21.34
CA PHE A 28 49.32 2.65 -20.33
C PHE A 28 49.91 3.99 -20.83
N THR A 29 50.26 4.08 -22.12
CA THR A 29 50.78 5.29 -22.77
C THR A 29 49.73 6.39 -23.02
N GLN A 30 48.45 6.07 -22.84
CA GLN A 30 47.30 6.96 -22.98
C GLN A 30 46.67 7.33 -21.63
N SER A 31 47.16 6.74 -20.54
CA SER A 31 46.70 7.07 -19.18
C SER A 31 47.13 8.49 -18.79
N ALA A 32 46.24 9.22 -18.13
CA ALA A 32 46.46 10.61 -17.71
C ALA A 32 47.71 10.79 -16.82
N ALA A 33 48.16 9.73 -16.14
CA ALA A 33 49.35 9.73 -15.30
C ALA A 33 50.68 9.75 -16.07
N PHE A 34 50.69 9.40 -17.36
CA PHE A 34 51.93 9.23 -18.14
C PHE A 34 52.34 10.48 -18.94
N LYS A 35 51.42 11.43 -19.20
CA LYS A 35 51.74 12.62 -20.00
C LYS A 35 51.97 13.84 -19.11
N GLY A 36 53.24 14.26 -19.06
CA GLY A 36 53.72 15.38 -18.26
C GLY A 36 53.03 16.73 -18.52
N ARG A 37 53.22 17.62 -17.55
CA ARG A 37 52.68 18.98 -17.37
C ARG A 37 52.89 19.86 -18.61
N GLY A 38 52.01 19.76 -19.60
CA GLY A 38 52.09 20.56 -20.83
C GLY A 38 51.09 20.19 -21.93
N SER A 39 50.42 19.04 -21.85
CA SER A 39 49.35 18.70 -22.81
C SER A 39 47.99 19.22 -22.34
N ILE A 40 47.45 20.22 -23.04
CA ILE A 40 46.08 20.70 -22.87
C ILE A 40 45.16 19.66 -23.51
N GLN A 41 44.66 18.72 -22.72
CA GLN A 41 43.55 17.86 -23.14
C GLN A 41 42.41 17.96 -22.15
N ARG A 42 41.26 18.38 -22.70
CA ARG A 42 39.94 18.47 -22.08
C ARG A 42 39.71 17.20 -21.24
N ALA A 43 39.42 17.38 -19.95
CA ALA A 43 39.13 16.28 -19.03
C ALA A 43 38.15 15.28 -19.68
N PRO A 44 38.35 13.96 -19.51
CA PRO A 44 37.45 12.98 -20.10
C PRO A 44 36.04 13.25 -19.60
N ALA A 45 35.08 13.33 -20.53
CA ALA A 45 33.68 13.54 -20.19
C ALA A 45 33.25 12.43 -19.23
N TYR A 46 32.81 12.83 -18.04
CA TYR A 46 32.35 11.95 -16.97
C TYR A 46 31.33 10.96 -17.56
N GLN A 47 31.70 9.68 -17.58
CA GLN A 47 30.78 8.61 -17.96
C GLN A 47 29.99 8.27 -16.70
N GLY A 48 28.73 8.69 -16.65
CA GLY A 48 27.87 8.47 -15.49
C GLY A 48 27.71 6.98 -15.17
N ASP A 49 27.79 6.65 -13.89
CA ASP A 49 27.55 5.29 -13.39
C ASP A 49 26.11 4.84 -13.65
N TYR A 50 25.89 3.52 -13.77
CA TYR A 50 24.56 2.94 -14.02
C TYR A 50 23.50 3.43 -13.02
N TYR A 51 23.87 3.58 -11.75
CA TYR A 51 23.00 4.03 -10.67
C TYR A 51 22.61 5.52 -10.76
N SER A 52 23.34 6.30 -11.55
CA SER A 52 23.08 7.72 -11.82
C SER A 52 22.29 7.94 -13.11
N SER A 53 21.93 6.86 -13.82
CA SER A 53 21.20 6.94 -15.08
C SER A 53 19.68 7.05 -14.87
N ASP A 54 19.01 7.80 -15.74
CA ASP A 54 17.54 7.92 -15.74
C ASP A 54 16.83 6.56 -15.92
N ALA A 55 17.47 5.64 -16.64
CA ALA A 55 16.97 4.28 -16.82
C ALA A 55 16.89 3.51 -15.49
N TYR A 56 17.85 3.71 -14.59
CA TYR A 56 17.82 3.11 -13.26
C TYR A 56 16.74 3.76 -12.38
N ALA A 57 16.61 5.09 -12.44
CA ALA A 57 15.57 5.82 -11.72
C ALA A 57 14.16 5.34 -12.10
N ASN A 58 13.89 5.22 -13.41
CA ASN A 58 12.60 4.74 -13.90
C ASN A 58 12.30 3.31 -13.44
N LYS A 59 13.27 2.40 -13.51
CA LYS A 59 13.10 1.02 -13.02
C LYS A 59 12.80 0.97 -11.52
N LYS A 60 13.44 1.81 -10.73
CA LYS A 60 13.18 1.91 -9.28
C LYS A 60 11.73 2.33 -9.03
N VAL A 61 11.25 3.36 -9.73
CA VAL A 61 9.85 3.83 -9.61
C VAL A 61 8.87 2.74 -10.03
N PHE A 62 9.09 2.08 -11.17
CA PHE A 62 8.21 0.99 -11.61
C PHE A 62 8.23 -0.21 -10.64
N SER A 63 9.37 -0.54 -10.05
CA SER A 63 9.43 -1.60 -9.04
C SER A 63 8.68 -1.23 -7.75
N ALA A 64 8.75 0.03 -7.33
CA ALA A 64 8.04 0.52 -6.15
C ALA A 64 6.53 0.59 -6.41
N LEU A 65 6.12 1.06 -7.59
CA LEU A 65 4.71 1.04 -8.00
C LEU A 65 4.20 -0.40 -8.12
N GLY A 66 5.00 -1.30 -8.68
CA GLY A 66 4.67 -2.72 -8.78
C GLY A 66 4.48 -3.38 -7.42
N SER A 67 5.33 -3.07 -6.43
CA SER A 67 5.17 -3.61 -5.08
C SER A 67 3.93 -3.07 -4.38
N ILE A 68 3.65 -1.77 -4.49
CA ILE A 68 2.42 -1.16 -3.97
C ILE A 68 1.19 -1.76 -4.63
N LEU A 69 1.21 -1.88 -5.97
CA LEU A 69 0.11 -2.44 -6.73
C LEU A 69 -0.16 -3.90 -6.35
N ALA A 70 0.89 -4.70 -6.15
CA ALA A 70 0.75 -6.08 -5.67
C ALA A 70 0.08 -6.16 -4.30
N VAL A 71 0.40 -5.24 -3.37
CA VAL A 71 -0.28 -5.13 -2.07
C VAL A 71 -1.75 -4.79 -2.27
N VAL A 72 -2.07 -3.78 -3.09
CA VAL A 72 -3.46 -3.38 -3.34
C VAL A 72 -4.28 -4.51 -3.96
N ILE A 73 -3.73 -5.23 -4.95
CA ILE A 73 -4.41 -6.37 -5.58
C ILE A 73 -4.59 -7.51 -4.58
N TYR A 74 -3.57 -7.80 -3.77
CA TYR A 74 -3.68 -8.84 -2.75
C TYR A 74 -4.78 -8.51 -1.75
N PHE A 75 -4.80 -7.31 -1.17
CA PHE A 75 -5.80 -6.93 -0.17
C PHE A 75 -7.19 -6.66 -0.75
N GLY A 76 -7.29 -6.21 -2.00
CA GLY A 76 -8.55 -5.83 -2.63
C GLY A 76 -9.24 -6.95 -3.42
N TRP A 77 -8.48 -7.93 -3.94
CA TRP A 77 -9.03 -8.93 -4.87
C TRP A 77 -8.73 -10.39 -4.49
N LEU A 78 -7.50 -10.68 -4.02
CA LEU A 78 -7.10 -12.06 -3.69
C LEU A 78 -7.38 -12.45 -2.23
N ARG A 79 -7.42 -11.48 -1.32
CA ARG A 79 -7.76 -11.68 0.08
C ARG A 79 -9.27 -11.74 0.20
N GLU A 80 -9.76 -12.74 0.92
CA GLU A 80 -11.18 -12.95 1.16
C GLU A 80 -11.87 -11.65 1.61
N PRO A 81 -13.07 -11.34 1.10
CA PRO A 81 -13.83 -10.18 1.54
C PRO A 81 -14.38 -10.50 2.92
N SER A 82 -13.73 -10.09 4.02
CA SER A 82 -14.40 -10.28 5.30
C SER A 82 -13.98 -9.37 6.46
N ASP A 83 -12.70 -9.06 6.65
CA ASP A 83 -12.32 -8.43 7.94
C ASP A 83 -12.21 -6.90 7.91
N LEU A 84 -11.55 -6.32 6.89
CA LEU A 84 -11.39 -4.87 6.81
C LEU A 84 -12.68 -4.20 6.34
N ASP A 85 -13.37 -4.79 5.36
CA ASP A 85 -14.65 -4.24 4.89
C ASP A 85 -15.69 -4.23 6.01
N GLU A 86 -15.70 -5.26 6.88
CA GLU A 86 -16.50 -5.24 8.11
C GLU A 86 -16.08 -4.08 9.03
N ILE A 87 -14.79 -3.77 9.19
CA ILE A 87 -14.34 -2.60 9.97
C ILE A 87 -14.82 -1.27 9.38
N TRP A 88 -14.82 -1.13 8.05
CA TRP A 88 -15.22 0.11 7.39
C TRP A 88 -16.74 0.29 7.30
N THR A 89 -17.50 -0.80 7.25
CA THR A 89 -18.98 -0.79 7.16
C THR A 89 -19.66 -0.87 8.51
N THR A 90 -19.00 -1.41 9.54
CA THR A 90 -19.57 -1.56 10.88
C THR A 90 -19.70 -0.22 11.57
N PRO A 91 -20.86 0.04 12.23
CA PRO A 91 -21.03 1.23 13.06
C PRO A 91 -19.92 1.35 14.13
N PRO A 92 -19.34 2.55 14.32
CA PRO A 92 -18.17 2.73 15.18
C PRO A 92 -18.40 2.29 16.64
N HIS A 93 -19.64 2.32 17.13
CA HIS A 93 -19.98 1.89 18.50
C HIS A 93 -19.87 0.37 18.74
N ILE A 94 -19.93 -0.44 17.69
CA ILE A 94 -19.81 -1.91 17.77
C ILE A 94 -18.33 -2.32 17.67
N LEU A 95 -17.55 -1.59 16.88
CA LEU A 95 -16.15 -1.91 16.66
C LEU A 95 -15.31 -1.74 17.93
N THR A 96 -15.51 -0.62 18.64
CA THR A 96 -14.77 -0.33 19.88
C THR A 96 -15.11 -1.31 20.99
N SER A 97 -16.39 -1.67 21.15
CA SER A 97 -16.82 -2.61 22.21
C SER A 97 -16.36 -4.04 21.92
N ASN A 98 -16.36 -4.48 20.67
CA ASN A 98 -15.87 -5.81 20.30
C ASN A 98 -14.36 -5.97 20.54
N LEU A 99 -13.57 -4.93 20.27
CA LEU A 99 -12.14 -4.91 20.59
C LEU A 99 -11.90 -4.97 22.10
N GLU A 100 -12.58 -4.10 22.87
CA GLU A 100 -12.52 -4.10 24.34
C GLU A 100 -12.90 -5.49 24.91
N ARG A 101 -13.96 -6.11 24.37
CA ARG A 101 -14.44 -7.44 24.77
C ARG A 101 -13.42 -8.54 24.46
N LYS A 102 -12.79 -8.52 23.27
CA LYS A 102 -11.74 -9.51 22.91
C LYS A 102 -10.53 -9.38 23.83
N MET A 103 -10.06 -8.15 24.05
CA MET A 103 -8.93 -7.88 24.94
C MET A 103 -9.22 -8.33 26.39
N LEU A 104 -10.38 -7.98 26.94
CA LEU A 104 -10.75 -8.40 28.30
C LEU A 104 -10.89 -9.92 28.43
N ARG A 105 -11.41 -10.61 27.42
CA ARG A 105 -11.47 -12.08 27.40
C ARG A 105 -10.07 -12.71 27.39
N GLU A 106 -9.15 -12.17 26.61
CA GLU A 106 -7.75 -12.61 26.61
C GLU A 106 -7.07 -12.38 27.96
N GLN A 107 -7.29 -11.21 28.58
CA GLN A 107 -6.76 -10.91 29.91
C GLN A 107 -7.34 -11.83 30.98
N ILE A 108 -8.65 -12.13 30.93
CA ILE A 108 -9.29 -13.10 31.84
C ILE A 108 -8.66 -14.48 31.65
N LYS A 109 -8.47 -14.93 30.41
CA LYS A 109 -7.85 -16.22 30.12
C LYS A 109 -6.43 -16.30 30.66
N GLN A 110 -5.61 -15.28 30.42
CA GLN A 110 -4.25 -15.18 30.96
C GLN A 110 -4.22 -15.09 32.50
N ALA A 111 -5.17 -14.38 33.11
CA ALA A 111 -5.28 -14.27 34.57
C ALA A 111 -5.71 -15.60 35.21
N GLN A 112 -6.63 -16.33 34.57
CA GLN A 112 -7.02 -17.68 34.97
C GLN A 112 -5.88 -18.69 34.87
N GLU A 113 -5.12 -18.65 33.77
CA GLU A 113 -3.92 -19.48 33.60
C GLU A 113 -2.85 -19.21 34.66
N LYS A 114 -2.79 -17.97 35.16
CA LYS A 114 -1.89 -17.53 36.24
C LYS A 114 -2.47 -17.71 37.65
N GLY A 115 -3.70 -18.20 37.78
CA GLY A 115 -4.38 -18.38 39.08
C GLY A 115 -4.73 -17.08 39.82
N MET A 116 -4.83 -15.95 39.11
CA MET A 116 -5.20 -14.64 39.68
C MET A 116 -6.71 -14.46 39.75
N ASP A 117 -7.19 -13.61 40.66
CA ASP A 117 -8.61 -13.27 40.74
C ASP A 117 -9.06 -12.52 39.46
N THR A 118 -10.22 -12.93 38.94
CA THR A 118 -10.80 -12.43 37.68
C THR A 118 -12.10 -11.68 37.89
N ALA A 119 -12.55 -11.51 39.14
CA ALA A 119 -13.81 -10.83 39.45
C ALA A 119 -13.87 -9.41 38.87
N LEU A 120 -12.80 -8.63 39.01
CA LEU A 120 -12.73 -7.27 38.47
C LEU A 120 -12.81 -7.24 36.94
N LEU A 121 -12.09 -8.14 36.27
CA LEU A 121 -12.06 -8.20 34.80
C LEU A 121 -13.41 -8.64 34.22
N ARG A 122 -14.13 -9.51 34.92
CA ARG A 122 -15.49 -9.92 34.56
C ARG A 122 -16.50 -8.77 34.73
N ALA A 123 -16.41 -8.02 35.82
CA ALA A 123 -17.23 -6.82 36.00
C ALA A 123 -16.96 -5.77 34.91
N GLN A 124 -15.70 -5.60 34.50
CA GLN A 124 -15.36 -4.73 33.37
C GLN A 124 -15.96 -5.23 32.06
N LEU A 125 -15.99 -6.56 31.83
CA LEU A 125 -16.62 -7.14 30.65
C LEU A 125 -18.12 -6.83 30.58
N GLU A 126 -18.83 -6.95 31.71
CA GLU A 126 -20.26 -6.62 31.81
C GLU A 126 -20.51 -5.11 31.62
N TYR A 127 -19.62 -4.27 32.14
CA TYR A 127 -19.72 -2.82 31.96
C TYR A 127 -19.59 -2.40 30.48
N VAL A 128 -18.76 -3.09 29.71
CA VAL A 128 -18.61 -2.83 28.26
C VAL A 128 -19.93 -3.07 27.53
N ASP A 129 -20.74 -4.04 27.95
CA ASP A 129 -22.05 -4.32 27.35
C ASP A 129 -23.04 -3.18 27.60
N VAL A 130 -23.11 -2.68 28.83
CA VAL A 130 -23.93 -1.51 29.20
C VAL A 130 -23.50 -0.26 28.42
N LYS A 131 -22.20 -0.06 28.27
CA LYS A 131 -21.62 1.05 27.48
C LYS A 131 -22.03 0.94 26.01
N GLN A 132 -22.03 -0.26 25.43
CA GLN A 132 -22.45 -0.48 24.05
C GLN A 132 -23.93 -0.15 23.86
N GLU A 133 -24.80 -0.56 24.78
CA GLU A 133 -26.23 -0.26 24.73
C GLU A 133 -26.50 1.25 24.83
N ALA A 134 -25.81 1.93 25.76
CA ALA A 134 -25.92 3.38 25.91
C ALA A 134 -25.49 4.12 24.64
N LEU A 135 -24.38 3.72 24.02
CA LEU A 135 -23.90 4.30 22.77
C LEU A 135 -24.88 4.06 21.63
N ARG A 136 -25.44 2.85 21.52
CA ARG A 136 -26.44 2.53 20.50
C ARG A 136 -27.64 3.49 20.58
N ILE A 137 -28.17 3.73 21.79
CA ILE A 137 -29.29 4.66 22.00
C ILE A 137 -28.90 6.09 21.57
N GLN A 138 -27.70 6.55 21.93
CA GLN A 138 -27.23 7.88 21.54
C GLN A 138 -27.13 8.03 20.01
N PHE A 139 -26.62 7.01 19.33
CA PHE A 139 -26.53 7.01 17.86
C PHE A 139 -27.91 7.00 17.21
N GLU A 140 -28.85 6.17 17.68
CA GLU A 140 -30.23 6.12 17.18
C GLU A 140 -30.98 7.45 17.37
N GLN A 141 -30.74 8.15 18.48
CA GLN A 141 -31.32 9.47 18.71
C GLN A 141 -30.76 10.53 17.75
N LYS A 142 -29.43 10.49 17.53
CA LYS A 142 -28.74 11.42 16.62
C LYS A 142 -29.19 11.25 15.17
N THR A 143 -29.26 10.01 14.66
CA THR A 143 -29.76 9.74 13.30
C THR A 143 -31.21 10.21 13.13
N LYS A 144 -32.11 9.90 14.07
CA LYS A 144 -33.50 10.40 14.04
C LYS A 144 -33.59 11.93 14.06
N GLN A 145 -32.66 12.62 14.72
CA GLN A 145 -32.62 14.08 14.73
C GLN A 145 -32.15 14.64 13.38
N ASP A 146 -31.12 14.05 12.80
CA ASP A 146 -30.57 14.46 11.51
C ASP A 146 -31.57 14.20 10.36
N ASP A 147 -32.31 13.09 10.40
CA ASP A 147 -33.36 12.80 9.42
C ASP A 147 -34.51 13.82 9.49
N ARG A 148 -34.95 14.18 10.71
CA ARG A 148 -35.94 15.24 10.91
C ARG A 148 -35.47 16.58 10.36
N ARG A 149 -34.19 16.94 10.56
CA ARG A 149 -33.60 18.16 10.01
C ARG A 149 -33.59 18.15 8.49
N ARG A 150 -33.24 17.02 7.86
CA ARG A 150 -33.26 16.85 6.40
C ARG A 150 -34.66 16.99 5.82
N GLN A 151 -35.67 16.40 6.46
CA GLN A 151 -37.07 16.54 6.05
C GLN A 151 -37.56 17.98 6.13
N GLN A 152 -37.19 18.71 7.20
CA GLN A 152 -37.52 20.13 7.33
C GLN A 152 -36.86 20.99 6.24
N GLN A 153 -35.62 20.69 5.87
CA GLN A 153 -34.92 21.39 4.78
C GLN A 153 -35.55 21.11 3.41
N GLN A 154 -36.02 19.89 3.16
CA GLN A 154 -36.70 19.53 1.91
C GLN A 154 -38.10 20.15 1.78
N GLN A 155 -38.79 20.41 2.89
CA GLN A 155 -40.09 21.10 2.87
C GLN A 155 -39.99 22.62 2.67
N GLN A 156 -38.79 23.19 2.83
CA GLN A 156 -38.52 24.62 2.65
C GLN A 156 -37.96 24.95 1.26
N GLN A 157 -37.76 23.95 0.40
CA GLN A 157 -37.37 24.10 -1.01
C GLN A 157 -38.56 23.78 -1.92
#